data_AF-A5U1G2-F1
#
_entry.id   AF-A5U1G2-F1
#
_cell.length_a   1.000
_cell.length_b   1.000
_cell.length_c   1.000
_cell.angle_alpha   90.00
_cell.angle_beta   90.00
_cell.angle_gamma   90.00
#
_symmetry.space_group_name_H-M   'P 1'
#
loop_
_entity.id
_entity.type
_entity.pdbx_description
1 polymer ?
#
loop_
_entity_poly.entity_id
_entity_poly.type
_entity_poly.pdbx_seq_one_letter_code
_entity_poly.pdbx_strand_id
1 'polypeptide(L)'
;MISTTRIDFLWILSVAFASMIALATLLTLINQVVGTPYIPGGDSPAGTDCSELASWVSNAATARPVFGDRFNTGNEEAALAARGFQQGTAPNALVIGWNGHHTAVTLPDGTPVSSGEGGGVRVGGGGAYQPKFTHHMYLPMDVDAGEDQPPAPDEPVTAVDDVEPEMPAPCPTQRPPVTPRHNLCNKLRTMPGALSAALAAAAPVWPAPISGCRGFSTSLLAKRNHPVIVGK
;
A
#
# COMPACT_ATOMS: atom_id res chain seq x y z
N MET A 1 -22.18 -27.18 31.56
CA MET A 1 -22.21 -27.19 30.08
C MET A 1 -21.98 -25.76 29.61
N ILE A 2 -20.71 -25.37 29.44
CA ILE A 2 -20.38 -24.09 28.79
C ILE A 2 -20.60 -24.37 27.30
N SER A 3 -21.67 -23.79 26.76
CA SER A 3 -22.19 -24.02 25.42
C SER A 3 -21.09 -23.78 24.37
N THR A 4 -20.82 -24.79 23.54
CA THR A 4 -19.87 -24.75 22.41
C THR A 4 -20.03 -23.48 21.58
N THR A 5 -21.28 -23.02 21.42
CA THR A 5 -21.65 -21.78 20.70
C THR A 5 -21.03 -20.50 21.26
N ARG A 6 -20.74 -20.41 22.57
CA ARG A 6 -20.13 -19.21 23.17
C ARG A 6 -18.62 -19.15 22.89
N ILE A 7 -17.96 -20.31 22.82
CA ILE A 7 -16.53 -20.39 22.50
C ILE A 7 -16.34 -20.11 21.01
N ASP A 8 -17.18 -20.70 20.16
CA ASP A 8 -17.15 -20.46 18.71
C ASP A 8 -17.40 -18.97 18.39
N PHE A 9 -18.38 -18.34 19.05
CA PHE A 9 -18.67 -16.92 18.86
C PHE A 9 -17.53 -15.99 19.31
N LEU A 10 -16.90 -16.28 20.45
CA LEU A 10 -15.75 -15.50 20.91
C LEU A 10 -14.52 -15.70 20.01
N TRP A 11 -14.34 -16.89 19.45
CA TRP A 11 -13.26 -17.16 18.51
C TRP A 11 -13.46 -16.44 17.18
N ILE A 12 -14.67 -16.51 16.60
CA ILE A 12 -15.04 -15.78 15.38
C ILE A 12 -14.85 -14.27 15.58
N LEU A 13 -15.34 -13.72 16.69
CA LEU A 13 -15.18 -12.29 16.99
C LEU A 13 -13.69 -11.90 17.14
N SER A 14 -12.88 -12.78 17.74
CA SER A 14 -11.44 -12.55 17.89
C SER A 14 -10.72 -12.55 16.54
N VAL A 15 -11.05 -13.47 15.63
CA VAL A 15 -10.43 -13.55 14.30
C VAL A 15 -10.85 -12.33 13.46
N ALA A 16 -12.15 -12.01 13.41
CA ALA A 16 -12.65 -10.86 12.68
C ALA A 16 -12.04 -9.53 13.18
N PHE A 17 -11.93 -9.36 14.50
CA PHE A 17 -11.30 -8.18 15.09
C PHE A 17 -9.81 -8.07 14.76
N ALA A 18 -9.08 -9.18 14.78
CA ALA A 18 -7.67 -9.22 14.37
C ALA A 18 -7.51 -8.84 12.88
N SER A 19 -8.36 -9.36 12.00
CA SER A 19 -8.37 -9.04 10.57
C SER A 19 -8.66 -7.56 10.29
N MET A 20 -9.62 -6.97 11.00
CA MET A 20 -9.93 -5.54 10.90
C MET A 20 -8.77 -4.64 11.37
N ILE A 21 -8.11 -5.01 12.47
CA ILE A 21 -6.91 -4.31 12.92
C ILE A 21 -5.80 -4.41 11.86
N ALA A 22 -5.58 -5.61 11.31
CA ALA A 22 -4.55 -5.83 10.31
C ALA A 22 -4.79 -4.95 9.07
N LEU A 23 -6.02 -4.91 8.53
CA LEU A 23 -6.35 -4.02 7.42
C LEU A 23 -6.09 -2.54 7.76
N ALA A 24 -6.55 -2.06 8.92
CA ALA A 24 -6.33 -0.68 9.34
C ALA A 24 -4.84 -0.35 9.49
N THR A 25 -4.04 -1.28 10.00
CA THR A 25 -2.59 -1.11 10.10
C THR A 25 -1.92 -1.06 8.73
N LEU A 26 -2.36 -1.87 7.77
CA LEU A 26 -1.86 -1.85 6.39
C LEU A 26 -2.15 -0.52 5.73
N LEU A 27 -3.39 -0.05 5.77
CA LEU A 27 -3.78 1.23 5.16
C LEU A 27 -3.03 2.40 5.80
N THR A 28 -2.88 2.37 7.13
CA THR A 28 -2.10 3.39 7.84
C THR A 28 -0.63 3.36 7.44
N LEU A 29 -0.02 2.18 7.37
CA LEU A 29 1.37 2.00 6.93
C LEU A 29 1.56 2.55 5.52
N ILE A 30 0.71 2.14 4.58
CA ILE A 30 0.80 2.59 3.18
C ILE A 30 0.69 4.12 3.12
N ASN A 31 -0.30 4.71 3.78
CA ASN A 31 -0.46 6.17 3.81
C ASN A 31 0.75 6.91 4.39
N GLN A 32 1.52 6.27 5.29
CA GLN A 32 2.75 6.85 5.84
C GLN A 32 3.95 6.75 4.89
N VAL A 33 4.02 5.70 4.07
CA VAL A 33 5.19 5.45 3.21
C VAL A 33 4.98 5.87 1.75
N VAL A 34 3.77 6.26 1.34
CA VAL A 34 3.54 6.82 0.01
C VAL A 34 4.48 8.01 -0.23
N GLY A 35 5.15 8.01 -1.38
CA GLY A 35 6.12 9.03 -1.76
C GLY A 35 7.55 8.75 -1.29
N THR A 36 7.79 7.69 -0.52
CA THR A 36 9.16 7.23 -0.22
C THR A 36 9.90 6.91 -1.53
N PRO A 37 11.09 7.48 -1.77
CA PRO A 37 11.85 7.25 -3.01
C PRO A 37 12.25 5.79 -3.20
N TYR A 38 12.40 5.37 -4.46
CA TYR A 38 12.95 4.07 -4.79
C TYR A 38 14.47 4.07 -4.61
N ILE A 39 14.98 3.21 -3.73
CA ILE A 39 16.41 2.96 -3.57
C ILE A 39 16.61 1.44 -3.60
N PRO A 40 17.36 0.88 -4.58
CA PRO A 40 17.68 -0.54 -4.58
C PRO A 40 18.30 -0.98 -3.25
N GLY A 41 17.72 -1.99 -2.59
CA GLY A 41 18.16 -2.47 -1.29
C GLY A 41 17.84 -1.58 -0.09
N GLY A 42 17.11 -0.47 -0.29
CA GLY A 42 16.72 0.46 0.76
C GLY A 42 15.65 -0.14 1.68
N ASP A 43 15.73 0.18 2.97
CA ASP A 43 14.94 -0.40 4.07
C ASP A 43 14.40 0.63 5.06
N SER A 44 14.21 1.87 4.61
CA SER A 44 13.78 2.97 5.49
C SER A 44 12.80 3.93 4.82
N PRO A 45 12.13 4.81 5.59
CA PRO A 45 11.30 5.88 5.03
C PRO A 45 12.06 6.86 4.12
N ALA A 46 13.41 6.89 4.17
CA ALA A 46 14.25 7.69 3.26
C ALA A 46 14.43 7.04 1.88
N GLY A 47 14.13 5.75 1.75
CA GLY A 47 14.09 5.04 0.48
C GLY A 47 13.91 3.53 0.64
N THR A 48 13.13 2.95 -0.27
CA THR A 48 12.73 1.53 -0.22
C THR A 48 12.68 0.92 -1.61
N ASP A 49 13.05 -0.34 -1.75
CA ASP A 49 12.87 -1.07 -3.01
C ASP A 49 11.50 -1.77 -3.11
N CYS A 50 11.27 -2.51 -4.19
CA CYS A 50 10.00 -3.19 -4.43
C CYS A 50 9.75 -4.30 -3.41
N SER A 51 10.76 -5.12 -3.15
CA SER A 51 10.68 -6.25 -2.22
C SER A 51 10.62 -5.84 -0.76
N GLU A 52 11.25 -4.73 -0.41
CA GLU A 52 11.18 -4.20 0.94
C GLU A 52 9.78 -3.68 1.26
N LEU A 53 9.15 -2.94 0.34
CA LEU A 53 7.75 -2.54 0.51
C LEU A 53 6.85 -3.78 0.70
N ALA A 54 7.03 -4.83 -0.11
CA ALA A 54 6.30 -6.08 0.05
C ALA A 54 6.59 -6.75 1.41
N SER A 55 7.82 -6.65 1.91
CA SER A 55 8.22 -7.15 3.24
C SER A 55 7.48 -6.41 4.35
N TRP A 56 7.45 -5.08 4.31
CA TRP A 56 6.74 -4.27 5.31
C TRP A 56 5.25 -4.60 5.37
N VAL A 57 4.61 -4.71 4.21
CA VAL A 57 3.18 -5.04 4.13
C VAL A 57 2.93 -6.46 4.66
N SER A 58 3.75 -7.43 4.27
CA SER A 58 3.64 -8.82 4.74
C SER A 58 3.89 -8.95 6.24
N ASN A 59 4.83 -8.18 6.78
CA ASN A 59 5.13 -8.16 8.21
C ASN A 59 3.98 -7.53 9.00
N ALA A 60 3.47 -6.39 8.55
CA ALA A 60 2.31 -5.74 9.16
C ALA A 60 1.09 -6.66 9.19
N ALA A 61 0.82 -7.36 8.09
CA ALA A 61 -0.33 -8.27 7.97
C ALA A 61 -0.24 -9.49 8.89
N THR A 62 0.97 -9.86 9.31
CA THR A 62 1.24 -11.04 10.12
C THR A 62 1.71 -10.72 11.54
N ALA A 63 1.45 -9.49 11.99
CA ALA A 63 1.80 -8.99 13.32
C ALA A 63 3.31 -9.12 13.66
N ARG A 64 4.16 -9.00 12.64
CA ARG A 64 5.63 -8.98 12.77
C ARG A 64 6.12 -7.53 12.83
N PRO A 65 7.35 -7.29 13.35
CA PRO A 65 8.00 -5.99 13.20
C PRO A 65 8.03 -5.59 11.73
N VAL A 66 7.48 -4.40 11.40
CA VAL A 66 7.38 -3.93 10.02
C VAL A 66 8.76 -3.84 9.37
N PHE A 67 9.71 -3.25 10.10
CA PHE A 67 11.09 -3.04 9.64
C PHE A 67 12.04 -4.12 10.18
N GLY A 68 13.10 -4.42 9.43
CA GLY A 68 14.21 -5.27 9.86
C GLY A 68 14.05 -6.78 9.57
N ASP A 69 12.85 -7.25 9.19
CA ASP A 69 12.60 -8.62 8.73
C ASP A 69 12.28 -8.62 7.22
N ARG A 70 13.31 -8.36 6.41
CA ARG A 70 13.21 -8.16 4.96
C ARG A 70 13.36 -9.45 4.14
N PHE A 71 12.78 -9.45 2.95
CA PHE A 71 13.04 -10.43 1.90
C PHE A 71 13.31 -9.74 0.55
N ASN A 72 13.68 -10.52 -0.46
CA ASN A 72 13.86 -10.09 -1.85
C ASN A 72 13.19 -11.09 -2.80
N THR A 73 13.04 -10.73 -4.07
CA THR A 73 12.37 -11.57 -5.08
C THR A 73 12.98 -12.98 -5.21
N GLY A 74 14.25 -13.17 -4.86
CA GLY A 74 14.93 -14.47 -4.88
C GLY A 74 14.57 -15.41 -3.73
N ASN A 75 14.05 -14.90 -2.62
CA ASN A 75 13.58 -15.72 -1.48
C ASN A 75 12.13 -15.42 -1.05
N GLU A 76 11.42 -14.61 -1.83
CA GLU A 76 10.07 -14.11 -1.53
C GLU A 76 9.07 -15.24 -1.28
N GLU A 77 9.09 -16.31 -2.08
CA GLU A 77 8.21 -17.47 -1.89
C GLU A 77 8.32 -18.08 -0.50
N ALA A 78 9.55 -18.41 -0.08
CA ALA A 78 9.81 -19.02 1.22
C ALA A 78 9.50 -18.05 2.37
N ALA A 79 9.79 -16.76 2.17
CA ALA A 79 9.52 -15.73 3.16
C ALA A 79 8.02 -15.50 3.37
N LEU A 80 7.22 -15.49 2.31
CA LEU A 80 5.77 -15.36 2.35
C LEU A 80 5.12 -16.63 2.93
N ALA A 81 5.59 -17.82 2.56
CA ALA A 81 5.13 -19.08 3.14
C ALA A 81 5.37 -19.13 4.67
N ALA A 82 6.51 -18.65 5.15
CA ALA A 82 6.80 -18.54 6.59
C ALA A 82 5.91 -17.53 7.34
N ARG A 83 5.24 -16.66 6.59
CA ARG A 83 4.24 -15.69 7.04
C ARG A 83 2.80 -16.22 6.86
N GLY A 84 2.63 -17.48 6.44
CA GLY A 84 1.31 -18.10 6.29
C GLY A 84 0.58 -17.71 5.00
N PHE A 85 1.27 -17.12 4.03
CA PHE A 85 0.70 -16.92 2.71
C PHE A 85 0.53 -18.26 1.99
N GLN A 86 -0.48 -18.32 1.13
CA GLN A 86 -0.87 -19.45 0.31
C GLN A 86 -0.55 -19.17 -1.16
N GLN A 87 -0.30 -20.22 -1.95
CA GLN A 87 0.00 -20.08 -3.38
C GLN A 87 -1.22 -19.60 -4.17
N GLY A 88 -1.01 -18.71 -5.14
CA GLY A 88 -2.04 -18.18 -6.03
C GLY A 88 -2.59 -16.82 -5.59
N THR A 89 -3.87 -16.59 -5.85
CA THR A 89 -4.58 -15.34 -5.55
C THR A 89 -5.97 -15.65 -5.01
N ALA A 90 -6.51 -14.78 -4.16
CA ALA A 90 -7.88 -14.87 -3.68
C ALA A 90 -8.53 -13.49 -3.66
N PRO A 91 -9.87 -13.40 -3.84
CA PRO A 91 -10.60 -12.16 -3.61
C PRO A 91 -10.49 -11.74 -2.15
N ASN A 92 -10.57 -10.43 -1.90
CA ASN A 92 -10.55 -9.82 -0.56
C ASN A 92 -9.33 -10.22 0.29
N ALA A 93 -8.25 -10.68 -0.35
CA ALA A 93 -7.02 -11.10 0.29
C ALA A 93 -5.91 -10.09 0.04
N LEU A 94 -4.90 -10.10 0.91
CA LEU A 94 -3.64 -9.44 0.60
C LEU A 94 -2.90 -10.30 -0.42
N VAL A 95 -2.71 -9.79 -1.64
CA VAL A 95 -2.06 -10.54 -2.73
C VAL A 95 -0.73 -9.89 -3.07
N ILE A 96 0.30 -10.71 -3.26
CA ILE A 96 1.63 -10.29 -3.67
C ILE A 96 2.00 -11.06 -4.94
N GLY A 97 2.36 -10.31 -5.98
CA GLY A 97 2.77 -10.84 -7.27
C GLY A 97 4.21 -10.44 -7.55
N TRP A 98 5.04 -11.40 -7.97
CA TRP A 98 6.46 -11.14 -8.24
C TRP A 98 7.01 -11.95 -9.42
N ASN A 99 8.19 -11.54 -9.86
CA ASN A 99 9.06 -12.26 -10.78
C ASN A 99 10.52 -12.09 -10.31
N GLY A 100 11.50 -12.51 -11.12
CA GLY A 100 12.92 -12.43 -10.74
C GLY A 100 13.46 -11.01 -10.47
N HIS A 101 12.74 -9.94 -10.81
CA HIS A 101 13.24 -8.57 -10.75
C HIS A 101 12.33 -7.58 -10.02
N HIS A 102 11.05 -7.89 -9.85
CA HIS A 102 10.09 -6.95 -9.30
C HIS A 102 8.97 -7.67 -8.55
N THR A 103 8.40 -6.97 -7.57
CA THR A 103 7.21 -7.40 -6.82
C THR A 103 6.29 -6.20 -6.58
N ALA A 104 4.99 -6.47 -6.51
CA ALA A 104 3.99 -5.48 -6.14
C ALA A 104 2.85 -6.14 -5.36
N VAL A 105 2.11 -5.30 -4.65
CA VAL A 105 1.09 -5.74 -3.69
C VAL A 105 -0.29 -5.25 -4.15
N THR A 106 -1.32 -6.06 -3.90
CA THR A 106 -2.71 -5.62 -3.91
C THR A 106 -3.29 -5.86 -2.52
N LEU A 107 -3.77 -4.79 -1.89
CA LEU A 107 -4.37 -4.85 -0.56
C LEU A 107 -5.73 -5.58 -0.62
N PRO A 108 -6.27 -6.00 0.55
CA PRO A 108 -7.55 -6.71 0.62
C PRO A 108 -8.74 -5.94 0.04
N ASP A 109 -8.70 -4.61 0.05
CA ASP A 109 -9.71 -3.73 -0.56
C ASP A 109 -9.53 -3.55 -2.08
N GLY A 110 -8.61 -4.30 -2.69
CA GLY A 110 -8.26 -4.20 -4.10
C GLY A 110 -7.27 -3.07 -4.41
N THR A 111 -6.84 -2.26 -3.43
CA THR A 111 -5.94 -1.14 -3.66
C THR A 111 -4.55 -1.62 -4.10
N PRO A 112 -4.07 -1.28 -5.30
CA PRO A 112 -2.73 -1.65 -5.75
C PRO A 112 -1.67 -0.74 -5.13
N VAL A 113 -0.57 -1.33 -4.68
CA VAL A 113 0.57 -0.62 -4.09
C VAL A 113 1.87 -1.19 -4.65
N SER A 114 2.79 -0.31 -5.05
CA SER A 114 4.10 -0.70 -5.59
C SER A 114 5.17 0.30 -5.20
N SER A 115 6.43 -0.15 -5.17
CA SER A 115 7.61 0.72 -5.14
C SER A 115 8.44 0.50 -6.40
N GLY A 116 8.84 1.58 -7.06
CA GLY A 116 9.71 1.53 -8.25
C GLY A 116 8.99 1.65 -9.59
N GLU A 117 7.67 1.54 -9.61
CA GLU A 117 6.86 1.78 -10.81
C GLU A 117 6.55 3.28 -10.98
N GLY A 118 7.59 4.06 -11.26
CA GLY A 118 7.51 5.53 -11.29
C GLY A 118 8.33 6.23 -10.22
N GLY A 119 9.30 5.53 -9.60
CA GLY A 119 10.37 6.15 -8.81
C GLY A 119 10.23 6.08 -7.29
N GLY A 120 9.22 5.41 -6.75
CA GLY A 120 9.05 5.23 -5.29
C GLY A 120 7.75 4.51 -4.93
N VAL A 121 7.43 4.49 -3.65
CA VAL A 121 6.19 3.91 -3.12
C VAL A 121 5.00 4.74 -3.59
N ARG A 122 3.99 4.06 -4.14
CA ARG A 122 2.76 4.69 -4.60
C ARG A 122 1.57 3.76 -4.44
N VAL A 123 0.40 4.37 -4.39
CA VAL A 123 -0.88 3.71 -4.65
C VAL A 123 -1.23 3.88 -6.13
N GLY A 124 -1.77 2.83 -6.75
CA GLY A 124 -2.13 2.80 -8.17
C GLY A 124 -1.28 1.85 -9.00
N GLY A 125 -1.64 1.71 -10.28
CA GLY A 125 -1.05 0.72 -11.19
C GLY A 125 -1.80 -0.61 -11.19
N GLY A 126 -1.13 -1.69 -11.60
CA GLY A 126 -1.75 -3.01 -11.67
C GLY A 126 -1.64 -3.86 -10.40
N GLY A 127 -0.92 -3.38 -9.37
CA GLY A 127 -0.69 -4.12 -8.13
C GLY A 127 -0.07 -5.48 -8.40
N ALA A 128 -0.43 -6.49 -7.60
CA ALA A 128 0.00 -7.87 -7.77
C ALA A 128 -0.52 -8.55 -9.06
N TYR A 129 -1.52 -7.99 -9.76
CA TYR A 129 -2.16 -8.63 -10.91
C TYR A 129 -1.57 -8.24 -12.26
N GLN A 130 -0.35 -7.70 -12.27
CA GLN A 130 0.28 -7.31 -13.52
C GLN A 130 0.70 -8.55 -14.34
N PRO A 131 0.54 -8.53 -15.68
CA PRO A 131 0.87 -9.68 -16.54
C PRO A 131 2.34 -10.13 -16.50
N LYS A 132 3.24 -9.28 -15.97
CA LYS A 132 4.68 -9.55 -15.87
C LYS A 132 5.05 -10.46 -14.69
N PHE A 133 4.14 -10.66 -13.73
CA PHE A 133 4.41 -11.48 -12.57
C PHE A 133 4.11 -12.94 -12.87
N THR A 134 5.09 -13.79 -12.54
CA THR A 134 5.04 -15.23 -12.79
C THR A 134 4.72 -16.02 -11.55
N HIS A 135 4.77 -15.39 -10.37
CA HIS A 135 4.47 -15.98 -9.08
C HIS A 135 3.49 -15.09 -8.32
N HIS A 136 2.58 -15.73 -7.58
CA HIS A 136 1.60 -15.05 -6.76
C HIS A 136 1.39 -15.84 -5.47
N MET A 137 1.27 -15.12 -4.37
CA MET A 137 0.82 -15.66 -3.10
C MET A 137 -0.15 -14.69 -2.44
N TYR A 138 -1.06 -15.23 -1.63
CA TYR A 138 -2.04 -14.44 -0.91
C TYR A 138 -2.12 -14.81 0.56
N LEU A 139 -2.47 -13.83 1.39
CA LEU A 139 -2.85 -14.04 2.77
C LEU A 139 -4.36 -13.74 2.88
N PRO A 140 -5.19 -14.72 3.25
CA PRO A 140 -6.60 -14.48 3.54
C PRO A 140 -6.74 -13.41 4.62
N MET A 141 -7.62 -12.44 4.39
CA MET A 141 -7.95 -11.41 5.36
C MET A 141 -9.47 -11.44 5.50
N ASP A 142 -9.99 -11.65 6.70
CA ASP A 142 -11.43 -11.57 6.96
C ASP A 142 -11.86 -10.10 7.05
N VAL A 143 -11.65 -9.37 5.96
CA VAL A 143 -12.23 -8.07 5.72
C VAL A 143 -13.55 -8.38 5.02
N ASP A 144 -14.66 -8.00 5.63
CA ASP A 144 -16.01 -8.42 5.23
C ASP A 144 -16.14 -8.67 3.71
N ALA A 145 -16.38 -9.94 3.36
CA ALA A 145 -16.91 -10.36 2.06
C ALA A 145 -18.38 -9.89 1.93
N GLY A 146 -18.58 -8.58 2.10
CA GLY A 146 -19.84 -7.86 2.07
C GLY A 146 -20.03 -7.08 0.77
N GLU A 147 -19.58 -7.63 -0.35
CA GLU A 147 -20.14 -7.28 -1.65
C GLU A 147 -21.02 -8.46 -2.07
N ASP A 148 -22.31 -8.18 -2.19
CA ASP A 148 -23.38 -9.11 -2.58
C ASP A 148 -22.88 -10.23 -3.49
N GLN A 149 -22.72 -11.44 -2.93
CA GLN A 149 -22.92 -12.62 -3.74
C GLN A 149 -24.44 -12.74 -3.91
N PRO A 150 -25.00 -12.51 -5.10
CA PRO A 150 -26.40 -12.83 -5.33
C PRO A 150 -26.55 -14.32 -5.00
N PRO A 151 -27.59 -14.71 -4.24
CA PRO A 151 -27.82 -16.13 -4.00
C PRO A 151 -27.84 -16.86 -5.35
N ALA A 152 -27.15 -18.00 -5.40
CA ALA A 152 -27.15 -18.85 -6.58
C ALA A 152 -28.60 -19.12 -7.02
N PRO A 153 -28.92 -19.05 -8.33
CA PRO A 153 -30.28 -19.22 -8.78
C PRO A 153 -30.67 -20.70 -8.73
N ASP A 154 -31.31 -21.11 -7.64
CA ASP A 154 -32.04 -22.37 -7.58
C ASP A 154 -33.49 -22.15 -8.09
N GLU A 155 -33.63 -22.26 -9.42
CA GLU A 155 -34.79 -22.64 -10.27
C GLU A 155 -36.25 -22.18 -9.95
N PRO A 156 -37.20 -22.44 -10.88
CA PRO A 156 -37.71 -21.52 -11.88
C PRO A 156 -38.98 -20.78 -11.42
N VAL A 157 -38.98 -19.46 -11.54
CA VAL A 157 -40.23 -18.69 -11.40
C VAL A 157 -41.13 -18.94 -12.62
N THR A 158 -42.26 -19.60 -12.38
CA THR A 158 -43.35 -19.76 -13.33
C THR A 158 -43.83 -18.39 -13.81
N ALA A 159 -43.83 -18.20 -15.13
CA ALA A 159 -44.42 -17.05 -15.79
C ALA A 159 -45.90 -16.90 -15.42
N VAL A 160 -46.31 -15.68 -15.07
CA VAL A 160 -47.71 -15.27 -15.12
C VAL A 160 -47.82 -14.08 -16.07
N ASP A 161 -48.74 -14.27 -17.01
CA ASP A 161 -49.13 -13.47 -18.16
C ASP A 161 -49.17 -11.94 -17.99
N ASP A 162 -48.69 -11.29 -19.04
CA ASP A 162 -49.31 -10.21 -19.81
C ASP A 162 -50.39 -9.33 -19.17
N VAL A 163 -50.02 -8.07 -18.92
CA VAL A 163 -50.85 -6.90 -19.29
C VAL A 163 -49.92 -5.77 -19.74
N GLU A 164 -49.86 -5.52 -21.05
CA GLU A 164 -49.41 -4.24 -21.62
C GLU A 164 -50.56 -3.23 -21.54
N PRO A 165 -50.29 -1.97 -21.16
CA PRO A 165 -50.70 -0.91 -22.08
C PRO A 165 -49.72 0.28 -22.17
N GLU A 166 -49.42 0.59 -23.44
CA GLU A 166 -49.31 1.90 -24.09
C GLU A 166 -48.31 2.95 -23.57
N MET A 167 -47.28 3.15 -24.40
CA MET A 167 -46.37 4.30 -24.42
C MET A 167 -47.08 5.63 -24.75
N PRO A 168 -46.93 6.69 -23.95
CA PRO A 168 -47.11 8.05 -24.43
C PRO A 168 -45.84 8.59 -25.13
N ALA A 169 -46.04 9.24 -26.28
CA ALA A 169 -45.01 9.83 -27.15
C ALA A 169 -44.14 10.91 -26.44
N PRO A 170 -42.91 11.17 -26.93
CA PRO A 170 -41.88 11.92 -26.21
C PRO A 170 -42.12 13.43 -26.17
N CYS A 171 -41.88 14.04 -25.02
CA CYS A 171 -41.80 15.49 -24.86
C CYS A 171 -40.37 15.98 -25.18
N PRO A 172 -40.16 16.98 -26.06
CA PRO A 172 -38.83 17.51 -26.33
C PRO A 172 -38.51 18.62 -25.33
N THR A 173 -37.44 18.50 -24.54
CA THR A 173 -36.86 19.68 -23.87
C THR A 173 -35.40 19.48 -23.46
N GLN A 174 -34.54 20.06 -24.30
CA GLN A 174 -33.34 20.85 -24.00
C GLN A 174 -32.22 20.28 -23.12
N ARG A 175 -31.07 20.11 -23.78
CA ARG A 175 -29.75 19.82 -23.22
C ARG A 175 -29.31 20.98 -22.30
N PRO A 176 -28.86 20.72 -21.06
CA PRO A 176 -28.26 21.77 -20.24
C PRO A 176 -26.97 22.28 -20.90
N PRO A 177 -26.67 23.58 -20.81
CA PRO A 177 -25.47 24.15 -21.43
C PRO A 177 -24.21 23.54 -20.81
N VAL A 178 -23.34 23.02 -21.68
CA VAL A 178 -21.97 22.63 -21.36
C VAL A 178 -21.22 23.88 -20.93
N THR A 179 -20.91 23.99 -19.64
CA THR A 179 -20.00 25.04 -19.15
C THR A 179 -18.56 24.59 -19.37
N PRO A 180 -17.70 25.41 -20.01
CA PRO A 180 -16.29 25.08 -20.16
C PRO A 180 -15.60 25.01 -18.79
N ARG A 181 -15.00 23.84 -18.47
CA ARG A 181 -14.25 23.54 -17.24
C ARG A 181 -12.87 24.24 -17.19
N HIS A 182 -12.78 25.49 -17.65
CA HIS A 182 -11.51 26.19 -17.86
C HIS A 182 -11.16 27.27 -16.83
N ASN A 183 -11.96 27.47 -15.76
CA ASN A 183 -11.72 28.58 -14.82
C ASN A 183 -11.51 28.19 -13.35
N LEU A 184 -11.30 26.91 -13.02
CA LEU A 184 -10.88 26.52 -11.66
C LEU A 184 -9.35 26.41 -11.52
N CYS A 185 -8.64 26.03 -12.58
CA CYS A 185 -7.16 25.91 -12.56
C CYS A 185 -6.42 27.25 -12.48
N ASN A 186 -7.05 28.38 -12.80
CA ASN A 186 -6.39 29.69 -12.77
C ASN A 186 -6.58 30.45 -11.44
N LYS A 187 -7.41 29.94 -10.52
CA LYS A 187 -7.67 30.60 -9.22
C LYS A 187 -6.90 29.99 -8.05
N LEU A 188 -6.16 28.89 -8.28
CA LEU A 188 -5.20 28.30 -7.34
C LEU A 188 -3.74 28.69 -7.62
N ARG A 189 -3.47 29.51 -8.64
CA ARG A 189 -2.09 29.92 -9.03
C ARG A 189 -1.66 31.29 -8.47
N THR A 190 -2.46 31.93 -7.62
CA THR A 190 -2.18 33.27 -7.07
C THR A 190 -2.38 33.36 -5.55
N MET A 191 -1.86 32.39 -4.80
CA MET A 191 -1.68 32.48 -3.35
C MET A 191 -0.25 32.04 -2.99
N PRO A 192 0.73 32.94 -2.88
CA PRO A 192 2.04 32.61 -2.33
C PRO A 192 1.94 32.53 -0.80
N GLY A 193 2.35 31.40 -0.23
CA GLY A 193 2.83 31.35 1.16
C GLY A 193 1.79 31.28 2.27
N ALA A 194 0.94 30.23 2.30
CA ALA A 194 0.16 29.92 3.50
C ALA A 194 -0.13 28.42 3.74
N LEU A 195 0.53 27.49 3.01
CA LEU A 195 0.35 26.05 3.22
C LEU A 195 1.61 25.32 3.73
N SER A 196 2.68 26.06 4.08
CA SER A 196 3.93 25.47 4.60
C SER A 196 4.06 25.50 6.13
N ALA A 197 3.11 26.06 6.87
CA ALA A 197 3.21 26.19 8.33
C ALA A 197 2.33 25.21 9.13
N ALA A 198 1.34 24.57 8.53
CA ALA A 198 0.39 23.70 9.25
C ALA A 198 0.74 22.20 9.25
N LEU A 199 1.74 21.76 8.48
CA LEU A 199 2.12 20.34 8.36
C LEU A 199 3.39 19.95 9.16
N ALA A 200 3.96 20.88 9.95
CA ALA A 200 5.19 20.65 10.70
C ALA A 200 4.99 20.24 12.17
N ALA A 201 3.75 20.10 12.65
CA ALA A 201 3.46 19.95 14.09
C ALA A 201 3.02 18.54 14.54
N ALA A 202 3.08 17.51 13.70
CA ALA A 202 2.63 16.17 14.08
C ALA A 202 3.46 15.00 13.51
N ALA A 203 4.77 15.20 13.31
CA ALA A 203 5.66 14.07 13.05
C ALA A 203 5.97 13.34 14.37
N PRO A 204 5.68 12.02 14.52
CA PRO A 204 6.23 11.25 15.62
C PRO A 204 7.76 11.25 15.51
N VAL A 205 8.44 11.52 16.61
CA VAL A 205 9.91 11.48 16.70
C VAL A 205 10.34 10.01 16.63
N TRP A 206 10.89 9.61 15.49
CA TRP A 206 11.57 8.32 15.38
C TRP A 206 12.85 8.38 16.21
N PRO A 207 13.20 7.31 16.96
CA PRO A 207 14.49 7.26 17.63
C PRO A 207 15.60 7.36 16.59
N ALA A 208 16.50 8.33 16.77
CA ALA A 208 17.67 8.51 15.93
C ALA A 208 18.54 7.24 15.94
N PRO A 209 19.20 6.88 14.82
CA PRO A 209 20.14 5.77 14.81
C PRO A 209 21.28 6.06 15.78
N ILE A 210 21.62 5.05 16.59
CA ILE A 210 22.68 5.09 17.58
C ILE A 210 24.01 5.36 16.84
N SER A 211 24.51 6.59 16.95
CA SER A 211 25.82 6.99 16.43
C SER A 211 26.90 6.37 17.29
N GLY A 212 27.38 5.19 16.89
CA GLY A 212 28.28 4.35 17.67
C GLY A 212 29.38 3.67 16.86
N CYS A 213 29.97 4.34 15.88
CA CYS A 213 31.24 3.91 15.26
C CYS A 213 32.18 5.11 15.10
N ARG A 214 32.86 5.50 16.18
CA ARG A 214 34.10 6.29 16.11
C ARG A 214 35.26 5.32 15.94
N GLY A 215 35.98 5.45 14.84
CA GLY A 215 37.18 4.66 14.61
C GLY A 215 37.81 4.85 13.25
N PHE A 216 37.94 6.08 12.75
CA PHE A 216 38.92 6.37 11.70
C PHE A 216 39.78 7.57 12.09
N SER A 217 41.04 7.25 12.32
CA SER A 217 42.12 8.12 12.75
C SER A 217 42.48 9.10 11.64
N THR A 218 42.30 10.40 11.86
CA THR A 218 42.94 11.45 11.06
C THR A 218 44.16 11.96 11.82
N SER A 219 45.31 11.40 11.49
CA SER A 219 46.61 11.88 11.95
C SER A 219 47.02 13.11 11.15
N LEU A 220 47.35 14.18 11.89
CA LEU A 220 48.31 15.25 11.61
C LEU A 220 48.52 15.70 10.14
N LEU A 221 48.22 16.97 9.85
CA LEU A 221 49.27 17.96 9.50
C LEU A 221 48.72 19.39 9.52
N ALA A 222 49.13 20.14 10.54
CA ALA A 222 48.99 21.60 10.56
C ALA A 222 50.03 22.20 9.60
N LYS A 223 49.61 23.07 8.68
CA LYS A 223 50.52 23.91 7.90
C LYS A 223 50.16 25.38 8.10
N ARG A 224 50.95 26.06 8.92
CA ARG A 224 51.00 27.53 9.08
C ARG A 224 51.68 28.15 7.87
N ASN A 225 51.23 29.36 7.52
CA ASN A 225 51.63 30.14 6.36
C ASN A 225 52.80 31.11 6.67
N HIS A 226 53.70 31.24 5.68
CA HIS A 226 54.65 32.35 5.34
C HIS A 226 56.00 32.52 6.10
N PRO A 227 57.04 33.17 5.51
CA PRO A 227 57.15 33.82 4.18
C PRO A 227 58.38 33.41 3.32
N VAL A 228 58.39 33.96 2.10
CA VAL A 228 59.38 33.89 1.02
C VAL A 228 60.74 34.52 1.41
N ILE A 229 61.84 33.83 1.11
CA ILE A 229 63.18 34.41 0.98
C ILE A 229 63.69 34.18 -0.44
N VAL A 230 64.04 35.29 -1.09
CA VAL A 230 64.62 35.42 -2.43
C VAL A 230 66.06 34.89 -2.42
N GLY A 231 66.43 34.06 -3.40
CA GLY A 231 67.79 33.58 -3.61
C GLY A 231 68.44 34.25 -4.82
N LYS A 232 69.66 34.76 -4.57
CA LYS A 232 70.80 34.99 -5.48
C LYS A 232 70.66 35.97 -6.65
#